data_AF-F6HWL3-F1
#
_entry.id   AF-F6HWL3-F1
#
_cell.length_a   1.000
_cell.length_b   1.000
_cell.length_c   1.000
_cell.angle_alpha   90.00
_cell.angle_beta   90.00
_cell.angle_gamma   90.00
#
_symmetry.space_group_name_H-M   'P 1'
#
loop_
_entity.id
_entity.type
_entity.pdbx_description
1 polymer ?
#
loop_
_entity_poly.entity_id
_entity_poly.type
_entity_poly.pdbx_seq_one_letter_code
_entity_poly.pdbx_strand_id
1 'polypeptide(L)' 'MLAFEYAKNLGLAFQLIDDVLDFTGTSASLGKGSLSDIRNGIITAPILFAIEEFPQLDAVVKRGLDNPADIDLVSF' A
#
# COMPACT_ATOMS: atom_id res chain seq x y z
N MET A 1 3.91 6.80 29.50
CA MET A 1 3.35 5.56 28.90
C MET A 1 2.06 5.83 28.13
N LEU A 2 1.06 6.51 28.69
CA LEU A 2 -0.20 6.84 27.99
C LEU A 2 0.02 7.62 26.68
N ALA A 3 0.85 8.66 26.69
CA ALA A 3 1.14 9.46 25.50
C ALA A 3 1.84 8.66 24.38
N PHE A 4 2.66 7.66 24.75
CA PHE A 4 3.34 6.80 23.77
C PHE A 4 2.35 5.87 23.08
N GLU A 5 1.50 5.18 23.83
CA GLU A 5 0.47 4.31 23.25
C GLU A 5 -0.52 5.12 22.39
N TYR A 6 -0.89 6.32 22.84
CA TYR A 6 -1.73 7.21 22.05
C TYR A 6 -1.07 7.58 20.71
N ALA A 7 0.17 8.07 20.73
CA ALA A 7 0.88 8.47 19.53
C ALA A 7 1.13 7.29 18.58
N LYS A 8 1.47 6.11 19.12
CA LYS A 8 1.64 4.88 18.35
C LYS A 8 0.35 4.50 17.63
N ASN A 9 -0.78 4.44 18.35
CA ASN A 9 -2.06 4.06 17.75
C ASN A 9 -2.55 5.09 16.73
N LEU A 10 -2.35 6.38 17.01
CA LEU A 10 -2.66 7.45 16.06
C LEU A 10 -1.81 7.34 14.79
N GLY A 11 -0.51 7.10 14.92
CA GLY A 11 0.39 6.94 13.79
C GLY A 11 0.04 5.72 12.92
N LEU A 12 -0.28 4.59 13.55
CA LEU A 12 -0.73 3.38 12.84
C LEU A 12 -2.04 3.63 12.08
N ALA A 13 -3.02 4.28 12.72
CA ALA A 13 -4.28 4.60 12.07
C ALA A 13 -4.08 5.56 10.89
N PHE A 14 -3.20 6.56 11.03
CA PHE A 14 -2.88 7.49 9.96
C PHE A 14 -2.24 6.78 8.76
N GLN A 15 -1.28 5.87 8.99
CA GLN A 15 -0.63 5.12 7.92
C GLN A 15 -1.62 4.23 7.15
N LEU A 16 -2.51 3.53 7.87
CA LEU A 16 -3.53 2.70 7.20
C LEU A 16 -4.45 3.52 6.30
N ILE A 17 -4.81 4.74 6.73
CA ILE A 17 -5.63 5.65 5.92
C ILE A 17 -4.84 6.12 4.71
N ASP A 18 -3.58 6.53 4.88
CA ASP A 18 -2.70 7.01 3.80
C ASP A 18 -2.48 5.94 2.73
N ASP A 19 -2.15 4.71 3.14
CA ASP A 19 -1.97 3.55 2.25
C ASP A 19 -3.24 3.26 1.42
N VAL A 20 -4.42 3.30 2.05
CA VAL A 20 -5.70 3.08 1.37
C VAL A 20 -6.02 4.23 0.40
N LEU A 21 -5.73 5.47 0.81
CA LEU A 21 -5.94 6.64 -0.04
C LEU A 21 -5.05 6.61 -1.28
N ASP A 22 -3.75 6.28 -1.16
CA ASP A 22 -2.86 6.14 -2.32
C ASP A 22 -3.31 5.01 -3.26
N PHE A 23 -3.82 3.91 -2.70
CA PHE A 23 -4.30 2.75 -3.46
C PHE A 23 -5.61 3.03 -4.21
N THR A 24 -6.60 3.63 -3.54
CA THR A 24 -7.96 3.82 -4.08
C THR A 24 -8.20 5.18 -4.73
N GLY A 25 -7.33 6.15 -4.45
CA GLY A 25 -7.54 7.52 -4.89
C GLY A 25 -7.42 7.65 -6.40
N THR A 26 -8.14 8.61 -6.97
CA THR A 26 -8.01 8.97 -8.39
C THR A 26 -7.13 10.19 -8.52
N SER A 27 -6.54 10.40 -9.69
CA SER A 27 -5.71 11.57 -9.98
C SER A 27 -6.41 12.91 -9.74
N ALA A 28 -7.75 12.94 -9.79
CA ALA A 28 -8.57 14.10 -9.50
C ALA A 28 -8.70 14.43 -8.00
N SER A 29 -8.62 13.44 -7.10
CA SER A 29 -8.83 13.63 -5.66
C SER A 29 -7.53 13.83 -4.87
N LEU A 30 -6.39 13.34 -5.38
CA LEU A 30 -5.10 13.37 -4.69
C LEU A 30 -4.11 14.41 -5.23
N GLY A 31 -4.37 15.03 -6.38
CA GLY A 31 -3.43 15.96 -7.03
C GLY A 31 -2.11 15.31 -7.51
N LYS A 32 -2.02 13.98 -7.46
CA LYS A 32 -0.91 13.13 -7.93
C LYS A 32 -1.49 11.92 -8.69
N GLY A 33 -0.66 11.21 -9.46
CA GLY A 33 -1.08 9.93 -10.03
C GLY A 33 -1.40 8.92 -8.93
N SER A 34 -2.50 8.21 -9.05
CA SER A 34 -2.87 7.10 -8.15
C SER A 34 -1.81 5.99 -8.17
N LEU A 35 -1.76 5.17 -7.10
CA LEU A 35 -0.81 4.06 -6.96
C LEU A 35 0.65 4.51 -6.93
N SER A 36 0.94 5.66 -6.30
CA SER A 36 2.28 6.23 -6.35
C SER A 36 3.30 5.37 -5.59
N ASP A 37 2.88 4.75 -4.48
CA ASP A 37 3.73 3.86 -3.69
C ASP A 37 4.07 2.58 -4.48
N ILE A 38 3.06 1.97 -5.10
CA ILE A 38 3.25 0.77 -5.92
C ILE A 38 4.20 1.05 -7.09
N ARG A 39 4.06 2.20 -7.75
CA ARG A 39 4.95 2.61 -8.85
C ARG A 39 6.39 2.85 -8.41
N ASN A 40 6.59 3.18 -7.14
CA ASN A 40 7.91 3.32 -6.53
C ASN A 40 8.43 2.00 -5.93
N GLY A 41 7.73 0.89 -6.15
CA GLY A 41 8.12 -0.43 -5.66
C GLY A 41 7.78 -0.67 -4.19
N ILE A 42 6.98 0.20 -3.57
CA ILE A 42 6.60 0.12 -2.16
C ILE A 42 5.34 -0.73 -2.03
N ILE A 43 5.42 -1.75 -1.17
CA ILE A 43 4.30 -2.62 -0.83
C ILE A 43 3.62 -2.05 0.41
N THR A 44 2.34 -1.71 0.29
CA THR A 44 1.52 -1.12 1.35
C THR A 44 0.45 -2.09 1.85
N ALA A 45 -0.28 -1.70 2.92
CA ALA A 45 -1.26 -2.56 3.57
C ALA A 45 -2.28 -3.23 2.60
N PRO A 46 -2.90 -2.53 1.63
CA PRO A 46 -3.85 -3.16 0.70
C PRO A 46 -3.30 -4.38 -0.03
N ILE A 47 -2.04 -4.34 -0.49
CA ILE A 47 -1.40 -5.47 -1.17
C ILE A 47 -1.11 -6.62 -0.22
N LEU A 48 -0.68 -6.32 1.01
CA LEU A 48 -0.41 -7.35 2.02
C LEU A 48 -1.69 -8.11 2.40
N PHE A 49 -2.82 -7.41 2.55
CA PHE A 49 -4.10 -8.04 2.83
C PHE A 49 -4.68 -8.78 1.61
N ALA A 50 -4.44 -8.26 0.41
CA ALA A 50 -4.89 -8.92 -0.82
C ALA A 50 -4.28 -10.32 -1.02
N ILE A 51 -3.14 -10.65 -0.39
CA ILE A 51 -2.55 -12.01 -0.46
C ILE A 51 -3.53 -13.08 0.05
N GLU A 52 -4.39 -12.76 1.02
CA GLU A 52 -5.36 -13.71 1.57
C GLU A 52 -6.36 -14.19 0.51
N GLU A 53 -6.73 -13.32 -0.43
CA GLU A 53 -7.64 -13.61 -1.55
C GLU A 53 -6.91 -13.97 -2.84
N PHE A 54 -5.70 -13.42 -3.03
CA PHE A 54 -4.85 -13.56 -4.22
C PHE A 54 -3.46 -14.10 -3.85
N PRO A 55 -3.30 -15.41 -3.54
CA PRO A 55 -2.03 -15.99 -3.11
C PRO A 55 -0.88 -15.80 -4.10
N GLN A 56 -1.16 -15.60 -5.38
CA GLN A 56 -0.15 -15.29 -6.41
C GLN A 56 0.65 -14.01 -6.11
N LEU A 57 0.08 -13.10 -5.32
CA LEU A 57 0.74 -11.86 -4.90
C LEU A 57 1.88 -12.10 -3.90
N ASP A 58 1.88 -13.21 -3.16
CA ASP A 58 2.94 -13.56 -2.21
C ASP A 58 4.32 -13.63 -2.90
N ALA A 59 4.36 -14.18 -4.12
CA ALA A 59 5.58 -14.26 -4.92
C ALA A 59 6.07 -12.88 -5.39
N VAL A 60 5.17 -11.91 -5.54
CA VAL A 60 5.49 -10.51 -5.89
C VAL A 60 6.00 -9.78 -4.65
N VAL A 61 5.31 -9.95 -3.51
CA VAL A 61 5.69 -9.32 -2.24
C VAL A 61 7.07 -9.78 -1.77
N LYS A 62 7.37 -11.08 -1.90
CA LYS A 62 8.67 -11.64 -1.47
C LYS A 62 9.86 -11.17 -2.30
N ARG A 63 9.65 -10.81 -3.57
CA ARG A 63 10.74 -10.36 -4.45
C ARG A 63 10.93 -8.85 -4.47
N GLY A 64 10.03 -8.09 -3.84
CA GLY A 64 9.95 -6.63 -3.98
C GLY A 64 9.44 -6.25 -5.37
N LEU A 65 8.67 -5.18 -5.49
CA LEU A 65 8.14 -4.68 -6.77
C LEU A 65 9.25 -4.02 -7.63
N ASP A 66 10.43 -4.63 -7.68
CA ASP A 66 11.64 -4.12 -8.35
C ASP A 66 11.54 -4.28 -9.88
N ASN A 67 10.72 -5.22 -10.34
CA ASN A 67 10.44 -5.43 -11.76
C ASN A 67 9.18 -4.63 -12.17
N PRO A 68 9.27 -3.70 -13.14
CA PRO A 68 8.12 -2.95 -13.62
C PRO A 68 6.95 -3.82 -14.11
N ALA A 69 7.21 -5.03 -14.59
CA ALA A 69 6.15 -5.96 -15.00
C ALA A 69 5.27 -6.45 -13.83
N ASP A 70 5.75 -6.32 -12.60
CA ASP A 70 5.01 -6.73 -11.40
C ASP A 70 4.00 -5.68 -10.96
N ILE A 71 4.19 -4.43 -11.36
CA ILE A 71 3.27 -3.31 -11.07
C ILE A 71 1.88 -3.61 -11.65
N ASP A 72 1.82 -4.14 -12.87
CA ASP A 72 0.55 -4.47 -13.53
C ASP A 72 -0.18 -5.64 -12.83
N LEU A 73 0.56 -6.53 -12.16
CA LEU A 73 -0.02 -7.67 -11.41
C LEU A 73 -0.68 -7.25 -10.10
N VAL A 74 -0.32 -6.08 -9.57
CA VAL A 74 -0.83 -5.55 -8.28
C VAL A 74 -1.76 -4.35 -8.45
N SER A 75 -1.99 -3.91 -9.69
CA SER A 75 -2.80 -2.73 -10.04
C SER A 75 -4.22 -3.09 -10.51
N PHE A 76 -4.89 -4.02 -9.82
CA PHE A 76 -6.22 -4.55 -10.16
C PHE A 76 -7.38 -3.63 -9.74
#